data_AF-A0A3R7ELK1-F1
#
_entry.id   AF-A0A3R7ELK1-F1
#
_cell.length_a   1.000
_cell.length_b   1.000
_cell.length_c   1.000
_cell.angle_alpha   90.00
_cell.angle_beta   90.00
_cell.angle_gamma   90.00
#
_symmetry.space_group_name_H-M   'P 1'
#
loop_
_entity.id
_entity.type
_entity.pdbx_description
1 polymer ?
#
loop_
_entity_poly.entity_id
_entity_poly.type
_entity_poly.pdbx_seq_one_letter_code
_entity_poly.pdbx_strand_id
1 'polypeptide(L)' 'MLLGEVAEAAEEIIRDNCKELDIEVIDMAVNVDHVHLFIKNPFRKSLYGKTLRNQ' A
#
# COMPACT_ATOMS: atom_id res chain seq x y z
N MET A 1 -17.30 0.85 0.71
CA MET A 1 -16.99 -0.41 1.41
C MET A 1 -16.08 -1.20 0.51
N LEU A 2 -14.99 -1.72 1.04
CA LEU A 2 -14.08 -2.61 0.33
C LEU A 2 -14.66 -4.04 0.44
N LEU A 3 -15.54 -4.39 -0.49
CA LEU A 3 -16.24 -5.68 -0.50
C LEU A 3 -16.23 -6.28 -1.89
N GLY A 4 -16.18 -7.61 -1.97
CA GLY A 4 -16.19 -8.36 -3.22
C GLY A 4 -15.13 -7.86 -4.19
N GLU A 5 -15.54 -7.63 -5.44
CA GLU A 5 -14.67 -7.14 -6.53
C GLU A 5 -13.90 -5.86 -6.17
N VAL A 6 -14.48 -4.98 -5.33
CA VAL A 6 -13.82 -3.74 -4.91
C VAL A 6 -12.65 -4.02 -3.96
N ALA A 7 -12.79 -5.01 -3.07
CA ALA A 7 -11.71 -5.43 -2.18
C ALA A 7 -10.58 -6.10 -2.97
N GLU A 8 -10.94 -6.97 -3.92
CA GLU A 8 -10.00 -7.69 -4.78
C GLU A 8 -9.20 -6.72 -5.65
N ALA A 9 -9.87 -5.77 -6.31
CA ALA A 9 -9.21 -4.75 -7.12
C ALA A 9 -8.31 -3.83 -6.27
N ALA A 10 -8.74 -3.47 -5.06
CA ALA A 10 -7.91 -2.67 -4.15
C ALA A 10 -6.65 -3.43 -3.73
N GLU A 11 -6.76 -4.72 -3.40
CA GLU A 11 -5.63 -5.58 -3.08
C GLU A 11 -4.65 -5.68 -4.26
N GLU A 12 -5.13 -5.92 -5.48
CA GLU A 12 -4.30 -5.99 -6.68
C GLU A 12 -3.54 -4.68 -6.92
N ILE A 13 -4.25 -3.55 -6.92
CA ILE A 13 -3.66 -2.22 -7.13
C ILE A 13 -2.60 -1.91 -6.07
N ILE A 14 -2.87 -2.20 -4.80
CA ILE A 14 -1.91 -1.95 -3.72
C ILE A 14 -0.65 -2.80 -3.91
N ARG A 15 -0.80 -4.09 -4.26
CA ARG A 15 0.34 -4.98 -4.51
C ARG A 15 1.17 -4.55 -5.70
N ASP A 16 0.53 -4.14 -6.79
CA ASP A 16 1.25 -3.69 -7.98
C ASP A 16 2.01 -2.38 -7.73
N ASN A 17 1.40 -1.41 -7.05
CA ASN A 17 2.10 -0.21 -6.60
C ASN A 17 3.31 -0.54 -5.70
N CYS A 18 3.17 -1.52 -4.80
CA CYS A 18 4.29 -1.94 -3.95
C CYS A 18 5.43 -2.54 -4.79
N LYS A 19 5.13 -3.36 -5.81
CA LYS A 19 6.14 -3.88 -6.75
C LYS A 19 6.83 -2.75 -7.51
N GLU A 20 6.07 -1.81 -8.06
CA GLU A 20 6.61 -0.65 -8.80
C GLU A 20 7.53 0.22 -7.95
N LEU A 21 7.23 0.34 -6.65
CA LEU A 21 8.00 1.13 -5.69
C LEU A 21 9.16 0.35 -5.06
N ASP A 22 9.37 -0.91 -5.43
CA ASP A 22 10.35 -1.83 -4.83
C ASP A 22 10.15 -1.97 -3.30
N ILE A 23 8.89 -2.10 -2.89
CA ILE A 23 8.46 -2.30 -1.51
C ILE A 23 8.05 -3.76 -1.32
N GLU A 24 8.72 -4.45 -0.40
CA GLU A 24 8.41 -5.84 -0.05
C GLU A 24 7.18 -5.87 0.88
N VAL A 25 6.08 -6.46 0.42
CA VAL A 25 4.88 -6.70 1.23
C VAL A 25 5.06 -7.99 2.03
N ILE A 26 5.03 -7.88 3.36
CA ILE A 26 5.10 -9.03 4.28
C ILE A 26 3.72 -9.67 4.40
N ASP A 27 2.70 -8.85 4.64
CA ASP A 27 1.32 -9.30 4.83
C ASP A 27 0.33 -8.18 4.49
N MET A 28 -0.87 -8.55 4.08
CA MET A 28 -1.94 -7.61 3.77
C MET A 28 -3.32 -8.21 4.04
N ALA A 29 -4.18 -7.43 4.69
CA ALA A 29 -5.58 -7.79 4.90
C ALA A 29 -6.50 -6.60 4.57
N VAL A 30 -7.47 -6.83 3.70
CA VAL A 30 -8.49 -5.84 3.33
C VAL A 30 -9.77 -6.12 4.12
N ASN A 31 -10.13 -5.19 4.99
CA ASN A 31 -11.40 -5.17 5.71
C ASN A 31 -12.37 -4.20 5.03
N VAL A 32 -13.66 -4.30 5.37
CA VAL A 32 -14.76 -3.54 4.74
C VAL A 32 -14.55 -2.02 4.77
N ASP A 33 -13.87 -1.54 5.79
CA ASP A 33 -13.67 -0.13 6.11
C ASP A 33 -12.19 0.30 6.13
N HIS A 34 -11.23 -0.64 6.17
CA HIS A 34 -9.81 -0.33 6.26
C HIS A 34 -8.91 -1.43 5.69
N VAL A 35 -7.63 -1.12 5.46
CA VAL A 35 -6.62 -2.08 4.99
C VAL A 35 -5.46 -2.12 5.98
N HIS A 36 -5.09 -3.32 6.41
CA HIS A 36 -3.84 -3.59 7.10
C HIS A 36 -2.78 -3.95 6.06
N LEU A 37 -1.68 -3.20 6.02
CA LEU A 37 -0.57 -3.46 5.11
C LEU A 37 0.74 -3.47 5.89
N PHE A 38 1.35 -4.65 6.00
CA PHE A 38 2.66 -4.83 6.59
C PHE A 38 3.70 -4.89 5.47
N ILE A 39 4.58 -3.90 5.46
CA ILE A 39 5.68 -3.83 4.49
C ILE A 39 7.01 -3.86 5.20
N LYS A 40 7.99 -4.49 4.56
CA LYS A 40 9.39 -4.33 4.90
C LYS A 40 9.88 -3.14 4.09
N ASN A 41 10.20 -2.07 4.79
CA ASN A 41 10.72 -0.87 4.15
C ASN A 41 12.25 -0.90 4.13
N PRO A 42 12.91 -1.15 2.98
CA PRO A 42 14.37 -1.16 2.91
C PRO A 42 15.00 0.23 3.01
N PHE A 43 14.23 1.32 2.81
CA PHE A 43 14.78 2.67 2.76
C PHE A 43 14.05 3.64 3.69
N ARG A 44 14.80 4.52 4.36
CA ARG A 44 14.31 5.71 5.10
C ARG A 44 13.58 6.74 4.22
N LYS A 45 12.82 6.34 3.19
CA LYS A 45 11.81 7.17 2.55
C LYS A 45 10.69 7.38 3.57
N SER A 46 10.86 8.33 4.48
CA SER A 46 9.78 8.75 5.36
C SER A 46 8.58 9.16 4.51
N LEU A 47 7.37 8.86 4.97
CA LEU A 47 6.11 9.33 4.35
C LEU A 47 6.10 10.86 4.15
N TYR A 48 6.87 11.61 4.96
CA TYR A 48 7.01 13.06 4.87
C TYR A 48 7.89 13.56 3.71
N GLY A 49 8.74 12.70 3.12
CA GLY A 49 9.71 13.11 2.09
C GLY A 49 9.16 13.29 0.68
N LYS A 50 7.92 12.86 0.39
CA LYS A 50 7.29 13.09 -0.93
C LYS A 50 6.28 14.24 -0.91
N THR A 51 5.63 14.53 0.23
CA THR A 51 4.68 15.66 0.35
C THR A 51 5.36 17.03 0.34
N LEU A 52 6.63 17.14 0.74
CA LEU A 52 7.38 18.40 0.77
C LEU A 52 8.19 18.71 -0.51
N ARG A 53 8.10 17.89 -1.56
CA ARG A 53 8.77 18.16 -2.85
C ARG A 53 7.88 18.82 -3.91
N ASN A 54 6.62 19.07 -3.56
CA ASN A 54 5.64 19.78 -4.41
C ASN A 54 5.09 21.06 -3.73
N GLN A 55 5.90 21.73 -2.90
CA GLN A 55 5.66 23.13 -2.50
C GLN A 55 6.87 23.97 -2.87
#